data_AF-A0A5U3IUW0-F1
#
_entry.id   AF-A0A5U3IUW0-F1
#
_cell.length_a   1.000
_cell.length_b   1.000
_cell.length_c   1.000
_cell.angle_alpha   90.00
_cell.angle_beta   90.00
_cell.angle_gamma   90.00
#
_symmetry.space_group_name_H-M   'P 1'
#
loop_
_entity.id
_entity.type
_entity.pdbx_description
1 polymer ?
#
loop_
_entity_poly.entity_id
_entity_poly.type
_entity_poly.pdbx_seq_one_letter_code
_entity_poly.pdbx_strand_id
1 'polypeptide(L)'
;MQINIKHLLAGGAGAIAIAAALITGPNGNDGLEGVRYQPYRDVVGVWTVCYGHTGKDIMTGKTYTRAECQALLDKDLNSVARQINPYIKVPVPEATRAALYSFAYNVGAGNFRTSTLLRKINQGDTDGACDQLRRWTYAGGKQWKGLVTRREIEREVCTWRQ
;
A
#
# COMPACT_ATOMS: atom_id res chain seq x y z
N MET A 1 14.31 6.82 -1.33
CA MET A 1 13.63 5.87 -2.25
C MET A 1 14.62 4.86 -2.82
N GLN A 2 14.40 3.57 -2.58
CA GLN A 2 15.28 2.48 -3.02
C GLN A 2 15.40 2.47 -4.55
N ILE A 3 16.62 2.20 -5.04
CA ILE A 3 17.02 2.19 -6.45
C ILE A 3 16.00 1.43 -7.32
N ASN A 4 15.44 0.33 -6.83
CA ASN A 4 14.53 -0.53 -7.60
C ASN A 4 13.18 0.12 -7.94
N ILE A 5 12.61 0.95 -7.06
CA ILE A 5 11.33 1.63 -7.35
C ILE A 5 11.51 2.66 -8.47
N LYS A 6 12.64 3.39 -8.48
CA LYS A 6 12.96 4.32 -9.57
C LYS A 6 13.10 3.60 -10.91
N HIS A 7 13.71 2.42 -10.92
CA HIS A 7 13.82 1.60 -12.14
C HIS A 7 12.46 1.07 -12.61
N LEU A 8 11.61 0.60 -11.70
CA LEU A 8 10.24 0.18 -12.03
C LEU A 8 9.43 1.33 -12.62
N LEU A 9 9.53 2.50 -11.99
CA LEU A 9 8.88 3.73 -12.46
C LEU A 9 9.41 4.15 -13.83
N ALA A 10 10.73 4.15 -14.06
CA ALA A 10 11.32 4.51 -15.35
C ALA A 10 11.04 3.46 -16.45
N GLY A 11 10.90 2.19 -16.07
CA GLY A 11 10.63 1.07 -16.99
C GLY A 11 9.15 0.90 -17.37
N GLY A 12 8.26 1.80 -16.93
CA GLY A 12 6.84 1.74 -17.28
C GLY A 12 6.06 0.60 -16.60
N ALA A 13 6.50 0.16 -15.42
CA ALA A 13 5.76 -0.85 -14.66
C ALA A 13 4.35 -0.36 -14.28
N GLY A 14 3.37 -1.26 -14.29
CA GLY A 14 2.00 -0.95 -13.85
C GLY A 14 1.90 -0.75 -12.33
N ALA A 15 0.83 -0.07 -11.89
CA ALA A 15 0.64 0.36 -10.51
C ALA A 15 0.66 -0.77 -9.47
N ILE A 16 0.19 -1.97 -9.83
CA ILE A 16 0.23 -3.15 -8.92
C ILE A 16 1.67 -3.55 -8.62
N ALA A 17 2.54 -3.63 -9.64
CA ALA A 17 3.93 -4.01 -9.46
C ALA A 17 4.71 -2.98 -8.63
N ILE A 18 4.45 -1.68 -8.87
CA ILE A 18 5.04 -0.61 -8.08
C ILE A 18 4.56 -0.67 -6.62
N ALA A 19 3.26 -0.88 -6.39
CA ALA A 19 2.70 -1.01 -5.04
C ALA A 19 3.24 -2.25 -4.31
N ALA A 20 3.39 -3.38 -5.00
CA ALA A 20 4.00 -4.58 -4.45
C ALA A 20 5.45 -4.30 -4.02
N ALA A 21 6.26 -3.63 -4.86
CA ALA A 21 7.63 -3.26 -4.52
C ALA A 21 7.72 -2.29 -3.32
N LEU A 22 6.76 -1.37 -3.18
CA LEU A 22 6.64 -0.52 -1.98
C LEU A 22 6.37 -1.36 -0.71
N ILE A 23 5.48 -2.35 -0.81
CA ILE A 23 5.08 -3.19 0.33
C ILE A 23 6.20 -4.13 0.76
N THR A 24 6.85 -4.80 -0.19
CA THR A 24 7.81 -5.87 0.10
C THR A 24 9.26 -5.38 0.24
N GLY A 25 9.61 -4.30 -0.46
CA GLY A 25 10.99 -3.86 -0.59
C GLY A 25 11.84 -4.81 -1.45
N PRO A 26 13.08 -4.44 -1.78
CA PRO A 26 13.96 -5.19 -2.68
C PRO A 26 14.33 -6.57 -2.14
N ASN A 27 14.41 -6.71 -0.82
CA ASN A 27 14.76 -7.97 -0.18
C ASN A 27 13.51 -8.78 0.23
N GLY A 28 12.30 -8.23 0.04
CA GLY A 28 11.04 -8.88 0.40
C GLY A 28 10.74 -8.89 1.90
N ASN A 29 11.48 -8.13 2.69
CA ASN A 29 11.28 -7.99 4.13
C ASN A 29 11.69 -6.59 4.65
N ASP A 30 11.95 -5.66 3.74
CA ASP A 30 12.49 -4.33 3.99
C ASP A 30 11.67 -3.23 3.29
N GLY A 31 10.41 -3.55 2.97
CA GLY A 31 9.41 -2.63 2.47
C GLY A 31 8.59 -1.96 3.57
N LEU A 32 7.45 -1.41 3.17
CA LEU A 32 6.53 -0.70 4.06
C LEU A 32 5.73 -1.64 4.99
N GLU A 33 5.59 -2.91 4.63
CA GLU A 33 4.97 -3.93 5.47
C GLU A 33 6.03 -4.92 5.97
N GLY A 34 5.89 -5.32 7.23
CA GLY A 34 6.62 -6.47 7.75
C GLY A 34 6.08 -7.78 7.17
N VAL A 35 6.90 -8.82 7.16
CA VAL A 35 6.51 -10.16 6.69
C VAL A 35 6.58 -11.18 7.82
N ARG A 36 5.56 -12.05 7.94
CA ARG A 36 5.59 -13.23 8.81
C ARG A 36 5.09 -14.46 8.08
N TYR A 37 5.97 -15.44 7.86
CA TYR A 37 5.65 -16.65 7.11
C TYR A 37 4.77 -17.64 7.87
N GLN A 38 4.69 -17.51 9.21
CA GLN A 38 3.79 -18.32 10.04
C GLN A 38 2.59 -17.47 10.47
N PRO A 39 1.36 -18.00 10.36
CA PRO A 39 0.17 -17.32 10.85
C PRO A 39 0.27 -16.95 12.33
N TYR A 40 -0.16 -15.74 12.66
CA TYR A 40 -0.19 -15.22 14.02
C TYR A 40 -1.50 -14.46 14.26
N ARG A 41 -1.87 -14.28 15.53
CA ARG A 41 -2.95 -13.37 15.93
C ARG A 41 -2.38 -11.96 16.08
N ASP A 42 -2.96 -10.99 15.40
CA ASP A 42 -2.60 -9.59 15.57
C ASP A 42 -3.11 -9.03 16.94
N VAL A 43 -2.89 -7.74 17.17
CA VAL A 43 -3.24 -7.08 18.44
C VAL A 43 -4.74 -7.02 18.71
N VAL A 44 -5.60 -7.24 17.69
CA VAL A 44 -7.06 -7.29 17.84
C VAL A 44 -7.59 -8.73 17.67
N GLY A 45 -6.72 -9.72 17.61
CA GLY A 45 -7.07 -11.13 17.56
C GLY A 45 -7.45 -11.66 16.17
N VAL A 46 -7.08 -11.00 15.07
CA VAL A 46 -7.31 -11.49 13.70
C VAL A 46 -6.14 -12.36 13.24
N TRP A 47 -6.44 -13.50 12.61
CA TRP A 47 -5.41 -14.33 11.97
C TRP A 47 -4.77 -13.57 10.80
N THR A 48 -3.45 -13.44 10.86
CA THR A 48 -2.65 -12.68 9.90
C THR A 48 -1.42 -13.49 9.47
N VAL A 49 -1.01 -13.40 8.21
CA VAL A 49 0.21 -14.02 7.67
C VAL A 49 0.82 -13.17 6.55
N CYS A 50 2.03 -13.50 6.12
CA CYS A 50 2.75 -12.85 5.03
C CYS A 50 2.85 -11.33 5.26
N TYR A 51 2.59 -10.51 4.24
CA TYR A 51 2.68 -9.06 4.28
C TYR A 51 1.43 -8.39 4.89
N GLY A 52 0.82 -9.00 5.91
CA GLY A 52 -0.42 -8.51 6.52
C GLY A 52 -1.70 -9.08 5.90
N HIS A 53 -1.60 -10.21 5.17
CA HIS A 53 -2.76 -10.90 4.63
C HIS A 53 -3.66 -11.41 5.77
N THR A 54 -4.96 -11.11 5.66
CA THR A 54 -6.01 -11.63 6.55
C THR A 54 -7.09 -12.31 5.70
N GLY A 55 -7.61 -13.43 6.16
CA GLY A 55 -8.57 -14.21 5.37
C GLY A 55 -8.95 -15.53 6.01
N LYS A 56 -10.07 -16.10 5.54
CA LYS A 56 -10.52 -17.45 5.95
C LYS A 56 -9.67 -18.56 5.31
N ASP A 57 -8.89 -18.22 4.29
CA ASP A 57 -7.96 -19.08 3.56
C ASP A 57 -6.61 -19.26 4.27
N ILE A 58 -6.41 -18.64 5.44
CA ILE A 58 -5.22 -18.83 6.26
C ILE A 58 -5.26 -20.24 6.91
N MET A 59 -4.23 -21.04 6.62
CA MET A 59 -4.04 -22.36 7.19
C MET A 59 -3.19 -22.26 8.46
N THR A 60 -3.82 -22.34 9.63
CA THR A 60 -3.11 -22.33 10.93
C THR A 60 -2.13 -23.50 11.02
N GLY A 61 -0.88 -23.25 11.42
CA GLY A 61 0.17 -24.26 11.52
C GLY A 61 1.01 -24.45 10.24
N LYS A 62 0.65 -23.81 9.13
CA LYS A 62 1.47 -23.79 7.91
C LYS A 62 2.58 -22.74 8.02
N THR A 63 3.77 -23.08 7.53
CA THR A 63 4.80 -22.09 7.16
C THR A 63 4.64 -21.79 5.67
N TYR A 64 4.27 -20.55 5.34
CA TYR A 64 4.12 -20.09 3.97
C TYR A 64 5.48 -19.80 3.35
N THR A 65 5.63 -20.12 2.07
CA THR A 65 6.82 -19.77 1.29
C THR A 65 6.77 -18.32 0.82
N ARG A 66 7.91 -17.78 0.39
CA ARG A 66 7.98 -16.45 -0.22
C ARG A 66 7.08 -16.31 -1.44
N ALA A 67 7.01 -17.34 -2.29
CA ALA A 67 6.16 -17.36 -3.47
C ALA A 67 4.67 -17.32 -3.11
N GLU A 68 4.26 -18.08 -2.09
CA GLU A 68 2.88 -18.04 -1.60
C GLU A 68 2.52 -16.68 -0.99
N CYS A 69 3.44 -16.07 -0.23
CA CYS A 69 3.24 -14.72 0.30
C CYS A 69 3.15 -13.66 -0.81
N GLN A 70 3.90 -13.81 -1.90
CA GLN A 70 3.78 -12.92 -3.06
C GLN A 70 2.43 -13.11 -3.75
N ALA A 71 1.98 -14.35 -3.96
CA ALA A 71 0.68 -14.62 -4.57
C ALA A 71 -0.48 -14.07 -3.73
N LEU A 72 -0.40 -14.16 -2.41
CA LEU A 72 -1.37 -13.53 -1.50
C LEU A 72 -1.34 -12.00 -1.61
N LEU A 73 -0.15 -11.39 -1.66
CA LEU A 73 -0.03 -9.95 -1.84
C LEU A 73 -0.62 -9.49 -3.17
N ASP A 74 -0.35 -10.19 -4.27
CA ASP A 74 -0.90 -9.86 -5.58
C ASP A 74 -2.43 -9.96 -5.57
N LYS A 75 -2.99 -11.00 -4.93
CA LYS A 75 -4.44 -11.16 -4.73
C LYS A 75 -5.02 -9.99 -3.92
N ASP A 76 -4.37 -9.60 -2.83
CA ASP A 76 -4.85 -8.53 -1.95
C ASP A 76 -4.76 -7.15 -2.63
N LEU A 77 -3.67 -6.85 -3.34
CA LEU A 77 -3.52 -5.62 -4.11
C LEU A 77 -4.56 -5.52 -5.24
N ASN A 78 -4.87 -6.63 -5.91
CA ASN A 78 -5.96 -6.68 -6.88
C ASN A 78 -7.33 -6.42 -6.20
N SER A 79 -7.51 -6.88 -4.96
CA SER A 79 -8.71 -6.55 -4.17
C SER A 79 -8.78 -5.06 -3.84
N VAL A 80 -7.69 -4.47 -3.36
CA VAL A 80 -7.58 -3.02 -3.11
C VAL A 80 -7.91 -2.23 -4.38
N ALA A 81 -7.31 -2.59 -5.52
CA ALA A 81 -7.55 -1.96 -6.80
C ALA A 81 -9.05 -1.98 -7.17
N ARG A 82 -9.71 -3.14 -7.09
CA ARG A 82 -11.16 -3.25 -7.33
C ARG A 82 -11.98 -2.38 -6.37
N GLN A 83 -11.55 -2.27 -5.11
CA GLN A 83 -12.28 -1.53 -4.09
C GLN A 83 -12.16 0.00 -4.24
N ILE A 84 -11.06 0.52 -4.81
CA ILE A 84 -10.83 1.96 -4.87
C ILE A 84 -10.91 2.56 -6.28
N ASN A 85 -10.57 1.80 -7.33
CA ASN A 85 -10.56 2.33 -8.71
C ASN A 85 -11.90 2.94 -9.15
N PRO A 86 -13.08 2.38 -8.83
CA PRO A 86 -14.34 2.99 -9.20
C PRO A 86 -14.55 4.40 -8.61
N TYR A 87 -13.80 4.78 -7.58
CA TYR A 87 -13.91 6.08 -6.92
C TYR A 87 -12.93 7.13 -7.46
N ILE A 88 -11.90 6.71 -8.18
CA ILE A 88 -10.95 7.60 -8.86
C ILE A 88 -11.57 7.98 -10.21
N LYS A 89 -12.05 9.22 -10.33
CA LYS A 89 -12.87 9.69 -11.47
C LYS A 89 -12.07 10.40 -12.55
N VAL A 90 -10.80 10.67 -12.30
CA VAL A 90 -9.89 11.31 -13.26
C VAL A 90 -8.73 10.36 -13.59
N PRO A 91 -8.11 10.50 -14.78
CA PRO A 91 -6.84 9.83 -15.06
C PRO A 91 -5.79 10.24 -14.03
N VAL A 92 -5.01 9.27 -13.56
CA VAL A 92 -3.86 9.50 -12.68
C VAL A 92 -2.68 8.68 -13.21
N PRO A 93 -1.43 9.18 -13.06
CA PRO A 93 -0.24 8.40 -13.38
C PRO A 93 -0.19 7.08 -12.62
N GLU A 94 0.45 6.07 -13.20
CA GLU A 94 0.60 4.76 -12.56
C GLU A 94 1.36 4.84 -11.23
N ALA A 95 2.33 5.75 -11.11
CA ALA A 95 3.03 6.03 -9.86
C ALA A 95 2.08 6.54 -8.76
N THR A 96 1.26 7.54 -9.10
CA THR A 96 0.20 8.05 -8.21
C THR A 96 -0.73 6.92 -7.81
N ARG A 97 -1.26 6.15 -8.78
CA ARG A 97 -2.15 5.02 -8.52
C ARG A 97 -1.52 3.97 -7.60
N ALA A 98 -0.23 3.65 -7.78
CA ALA A 98 0.50 2.73 -6.93
C ALA A 98 0.61 3.22 -5.48
N ALA A 99 0.91 4.50 -5.29
CA ALA A 99 0.91 5.11 -3.96
C ALA A 99 -0.48 5.04 -3.31
N LEU A 100 -1.56 5.23 -4.08
CA LEU A 100 -2.93 5.08 -3.58
C LEU A 100 -3.25 3.63 -3.19
N TYR A 101 -2.76 2.64 -3.94
CA TYR A 101 -2.89 1.23 -3.57
C TYR A 101 -2.14 0.91 -2.28
N SER A 102 -0.88 1.34 -2.14
CA SER A 102 -0.09 1.12 -0.92
C SER A 102 -0.72 1.81 0.30
N PHE A 103 -1.23 3.03 0.11
CA PHE A 103 -1.95 3.76 1.14
C PHE A 103 -3.24 3.04 1.56
N ALA A 104 -4.09 2.67 0.60
CA ALA A 104 -5.35 1.98 0.86
C ALA A 104 -5.15 0.56 1.42
N TYR A 105 -4.04 -0.12 1.08
CA TYR A 105 -3.64 -1.38 1.72
C TYR A 105 -3.43 -1.19 3.23
N ASN A 106 -2.83 -0.07 3.64
CA ASN A 106 -2.58 0.22 5.05
C ASN A 106 -3.80 0.69 5.83
N VAL A 107 -4.53 1.66 5.28
CA VAL A 107 -5.63 2.32 6.01
C VAL A 107 -6.98 1.68 5.73
N GLY A 108 -7.06 0.80 4.75
CA GLY A 108 -8.29 0.19 4.26
C GLY A 108 -9.05 1.07 3.25
N ALA A 109 -9.76 0.41 2.32
CA ALA A 109 -10.51 1.10 1.28
C ALA A 109 -11.64 2.00 1.81
N GLY A 110 -12.22 1.69 2.97
CA GLY A 110 -13.25 2.53 3.61
C GLY A 110 -12.71 3.93 3.93
N ASN A 111 -11.56 4.00 4.61
CA ASN A 111 -10.89 5.25 4.93
C ASN A 111 -10.43 6.01 3.68
N PHE A 112 -9.97 5.29 2.65
CA PHE A 112 -9.63 5.92 1.36
C PHE A 112 -10.84 6.63 0.74
N ARG A 113 -11.99 5.95 0.67
CA ARG A 113 -13.21 6.44 0.00
C ARG A 113 -13.79 7.73 0.61
N THR A 114 -13.59 7.95 1.91
CA THR A 114 -14.06 9.16 2.60
C THR A 114 -12.99 10.24 2.75
N SER A 115 -11.78 9.99 2.24
CA SER A 115 -10.64 10.86 2.48
C SER A 115 -10.72 12.19 1.71
N THR A 116 -10.18 13.25 2.32
CA THR A 116 -9.86 14.50 1.60
C THR A 116 -8.88 14.27 0.46
N LEU A 117 -8.00 13.26 0.59
CA LEU A 117 -7.07 12.84 -0.46
C LEU A 117 -7.84 12.50 -1.75
N LEU A 118 -8.81 11.58 -1.67
CA LEU A 118 -9.59 11.17 -2.83
C LEU A 118 -10.38 12.35 -3.44
N ARG A 119 -10.95 13.21 -2.59
CA ARG A 119 -11.65 14.42 -3.05
C ARG A 119 -10.72 15.30 -3.90
N LYS A 120 -9.47 15.50 -3.47
CA LYS A 120 -8.48 16.29 -4.22
C LYS A 120 -8.04 15.60 -5.51
N ILE A 121 -7.83 14.28 -5.50
CA ILE A 121 -7.59 13.51 -6.74
C ILE A 121 -8.70 13.81 -7.76
N ASN A 122 -9.96 13.68 -7.35
CA ASN A 122 -11.10 13.87 -8.26
C ASN A 122 -11.31 15.34 -8.69
N GLN A 123 -10.65 16.29 -8.04
CA GLN A 123 -10.60 17.70 -8.46
C GLN A 123 -9.45 17.99 -9.41
N GLY A 124 -8.61 17.00 -9.73
CA GLY A 124 -7.39 17.17 -10.52
C GLY A 124 -6.21 17.75 -9.71
N ASP A 125 -6.38 17.98 -8.40
CA ASP A 125 -5.33 18.47 -7.51
C ASP A 125 -4.47 17.29 -7.00
N THR A 126 -3.66 16.72 -7.91
CA THR A 126 -2.82 15.56 -7.59
C THR A 126 -1.76 15.89 -6.54
N ASP A 127 -1.09 17.04 -6.64
CA ASP A 127 -0.05 17.42 -5.67
C ASP A 127 -0.64 17.63 -4.28
N GLY A 128 -1.74 18.39 -4.19
CA GLY A 128 -2.44 18.59 -2.94
C GLY A 128 -3.02 17.29 -2.38
N ALA A 129 -3.41 16.34 -3.23
CA ALA A 129 -3.82 15.01 -2.81
C ALA A 129 -2.65 14.21 -2.22
N CYS A 130 -1.50 14.18 -2.88
CA CYS A 130 -0.30 13.51 -2.36
C CYS A 130 0.14 14.12 -1.02
N ASP A 131 0.00 15.43 -0.83
CA ASP A 131 0.24 16.10 0.46
C ASP A 131 -0.72 15.65 1.57
N GLN A 132 -1.94 15.19 1.24
CA GLN A 132 -2.85 14.66 2.24
C GLN A 132 -2.34 13.37 2.90
N LEU A 133 -1.41 12.64 2.30
CA LEU A 133 -0.82 11.44 2.91
C LEU A 133 -0.22 11.75 4.29
N ARG A 134 0.39 12.94 4.47
CA ARG A 134 0.99 13.39 5.74
C ARG A 134 0.00 13.50 6.90
N ARG A 135 -1.30 13.63 6.62
CA ARG A 135 -2.36 13.66 7.63
C ARG A 135 -2.62 12.27 8.24
N TRP A 136 -2.23 11.20 7.56
CA TRP A 136 -2.46 9.80 7.97
C TRP A 136 -1.27 9.22 8.73
N THR A 137 -0.83 9.94 9.76
CA THR A 137 0.38 9.61 10.56
C THR A 137 0.09 9.36 12.04
N TYR A 138 -1.19 9.34 12.43
CA TYR A 138 -1.66 9.15 13.80
C TYR A 138 -2.33 7.77 13.97
N ALA A 139 -2.09 7.14 15.11
CA ALA A 139 -2.82 5.95 15.56
C ALA A 139 -2.91 5.98 17.09
N GLY A 140 -4.08 5.64 17.66
CA GLY A 140 -4.32 5.73 19.11
C GLY A 140 -4.13 7.15 19.68
N GLY A 141 -4.47 8.19 18.91
CA GLY A 141 -4.34 9.59 19.33
C GLY A 141 -2.91 10.16 19.32
N LYS A 142 -1.90 9.36 18.95
CA LYS A 142 -0.49 9.78 18.91
C LYS A 142 0.08 9.68 17.51
N GLN A 143 0.99 10.59 17.15
CA GLN A 143 1.73 10.51 15.89
C GLN A 143 2.83 9.44 15.98
N TRP A 144 2.96 8.62 14.95
CA TRP A 144 3.95 7.54 14.89
C TRP A 144 5.03 7.83 13.86
N LYS A 145 6.31 7.80 14.27
CA LYS A 145 7.46 8.00 13.38
C LYS A 145 7.42 7.04 12.18
N GLY A 146 7.06 5.77 12.40
CA GLY A 146 6.93 4.79 11.32
C GLY A 146 5.88 5.18 10.27
N LEU A 147 4.74 5.71 10.70
CA LEU A 147 3.72 6.21 9.77
C LEU A 147 4.19 7.46 9.04
N VAL A 148 4.88 8.39 9.71
CA VAL A 148 5.48 9.57 9.05
C VAL A 148 6.40 9.13 7.92
N THR A 149 7.36 8.24 8.20
CA THR A 149 8.29 7.73 7.18
C THR A 149 7.55 7.04 6.04
N ARG A 150 6.56 6.19 6.33
CA ARG A 150 5.74 5.53 5.32
C ARG A 150 5.06 6.54 4.39
N ARG A 151 4.41 7.56 4.96
CA ARG A 151 3.68 8.56 4.17
C ARG A 151 4.60 9.44 3.33
N GLU A 152 5.81 9.73 3.78
CA GLU A 152 6.79 10.43 2.95
C GLU A 152 7.23 9.58 1.75
N ILE A 153 7.47 8.28 1.94
CA ILE A 153 7.82 7.36 0.84
C ILE A 153 6.67 7.24 -0.16
N GLU A 154 5.44 7.01 0.32
CA GLU A 154 4.25 6.95 -0.54
C GLU A 154 4.04 8.28 -1.28
N ARG A 155 4.28 9.42 -0.60
CA ARG A 155 4.18 10.76 -1.22
C ARG A 155 5.22 10.95 -2.31
N GLU A 156 6.48 10.54 -2.10
CA GLU A 156 7.56 10.63 -3.09
C GLU A 156 7.16 9.91 -4.39
N VAL A 157 6.62 8.69 -4.26
CA VAL A 157 6.08 7.92 -5.40
C VAL A 157 4.83 8.58 -5.99
N CYS A 158 3.94 9.10 -5.13
CA CYS A 158 2.69 9.72 -5.56
C CYS A 158 2.92 10.93 -6.48
N THR A 159 3.94 11.73 -6.16
CA THR A 159 4.35 12.92 -6.92
C THR A 159 5.32 12.61 -8.06
N TRP A 160 5.69 11.35 -8.29
CA TRP A 160 6.60 11.00 -9.37
C TRP A 160 5.96 11.28 -10.73
N ARG A 161 6.57 12.21 -11.47
CA ARG A 161 6.21 12.53 -12.85
C ARG A 161 7.33 12.05 -13.75
N GLN A 162 6.99 11.21 -14.73
CA GLN A 162 7.86 10.94 -15.87
C GLN A 162 7.81 12.14 -16.83
#